data_AF-A0A7Z9UZ77-F1
#
_entry.id   AF-A0A7Z9UZ77-F1
#
_cell.length_a   1.000
_cell.length_b   1.000
_cell.length_c   1.000
_cell.angle_alpha   90.00
_cell.angle_beta   90.00
_cell.angle_gamma   90.00
#
_symmetry.space_group_name_H-M   'P 1'
#
loop_
_entity.id
_entity.type
_entity.pdbx_description
1 polymer ?
#
loop_
_entity_poly.entity_id
_entity_poly.type
_entity_poly.pdbx_seq_one_letter_code
_entity_poly.pdbx_strand_id
1 'polypeptide(L)'
;MDKVFSSRVDERVIQQIGVLAHELGTTKKSVIESAIKLYAEQTELSLKIDAFAKTCGAWLRSDSVEEISKKARSAFNKSMKRHHT
;
A
#
# COMPACT_ATOMS: atom_id res chain seq x y z
N MET A 1 10.01 7.73 12.36
CA MET A 1 9.12 8.19 13.47
C MET A 1 8.49 6.95 14.06
N ASP A 2 8.66 6.72 15.36
CA ASP A 2 8.11 5.52 16.00
C ASP A 2 6.59 5.67 16.24
N LYS A 3 5.85 4.56 16.08
CA LYS A 3 4.41 4.48 16.34
C LYS A 3 4.15 3.40 17.38
N VAL A 4 3.14 3.59 18.21
CA VAL A 4 2.69 2.57 19.16
C VAL A 4 1.95 1.49 18.40
N PHE A 5 2.42 0.25 18.49
CA PHE A 5 1.77 -0.94 17.98
C PHE A 5 1.27 -1.79 19.15
N SER A 6 -0.01 -2.18 19.12
CA SER A 6 -0.60 -3.05 20.12
C SER A 6 -1.46 -4.11 19.43
N SER A 7 -1.34 -5.35 19.89
CA SER A 7 -2.13 -6.48 19.39
C SER A 7 -2.26 -7.55 20.47
N ARG A 8 -3.31 -8.37 20.39
CA ARG A 8 -3.44 -9.56 21.25
C ARG A 8 -2.59 -10.67 20.64
N VAL A 9 -1.68 -11.22 21.42
CA VAL A 9 -0.72 -12.25 21.00
C VAL A 9 -0.76 -13.37 22.03
N ASP A 10 -0.56 -14.62 21.58
CA ASP A 10 -0.46 -15.76 22.48
C ASP A 10 0.72 -15.61 23.46
N GLU A 11 0.51 -16.00 24.71
CA GLU A 11 1.51 -15.89 25.78
C GLU A 11 2.83 -16.60 25.43
N ARG A 12 2.76 -17.77 24.78
CA ARG A 12 3.95 -18.52 24.36
C ARG A 12 4.79 -17.74 23.36
N VAL A 13 4.13 -17.00 22.47
CA VAL A 13 4.80 -16.17 21.47
C VAL A 13 5.48 -14.98 22.14
N ILE A 14 4.86 -14.35 23.13
CA ILE A 14 5.47 -13.26 23.92
C ILE A 14 6.74 -13.75 24.63
N GLN A 15 6.68 -14.95 25.22
CA GLN A 15 7.83 -15.58 25.87
C GLN A 15 8.95 -15.89 24.88
N GLN A 16 8.63 -16.47 23.73
CA GLN A 16 9.60 -16.74 22.66
C GLN A 16 10.29 -15.47 22.16
N ILE A 17 9.55 -14.38 21.95
CA ILE A 17 10.13 -13.07 21.58
C ILE A 17 11.11 -12.60 22.67
N GLY A 18 10.79 -12.83 23.95
CA GLY A 18 11.67 -12.52 25.07
C GLY A 18 12.97 -13.30 25.06
N VAL A 19 12.89 -14.62 24.87
CA VAL A 19 14.07 -15.49 24.77
C VAL A 19 14.94 -15.08 23.58
N LEU A 20 14.34 -14.87 22.41
CA LEU A 20 15.05 -14.44 21.21
C LEU A 20 15.75 -13.09 21.40
N ALA A 21 15.08 -12.11 22.03
CA ALA A 21 15.68 -10.81 22.30
C ALA A 21 16.90 -10.95 23.23
N HIS A 22 16.83 -11.83 24.24
CA HIS A 22 17.93 -12.08 25.15
C HIS A 22 19.13 -12.74 24.47
N GLU A 23 18.89 -13.85 23.76
CA GLU A 23 19.94 -14.61 23.06
C GLU A 23 20.65 -13.78 21.99
N LEU A 24 19.91 -12.92 21.27
CA LEU A 24 20.47 -12.06 20.24
C LEU A 24 21.09 -10.77 20.79
N GLY A 25 20.92 -10.48 22.09
CA GLY A 25 21.38 -9.21 22.68
C GLY A 25 20.67 -7.98 22.09
N THR A 26 19.41 -8.11 21.70
CA THR A 26 18.62 -7.04 21.06
C THR A 26 17.33 -6.74 21.82
N THR A 27 16.53 -5.79 21.33
CA THR A 27 15.24 -5.47 21.93
C THR A 27 14.12 -6.30 21.30
N LYS A 28 13.05 -6.56 22.06
CA LYS A 28 11.82 -7.20 21.55
C LYS A 28 11.28 -6.47 20.30
N LYS A 29 11.38 -5.13 20.27
CA LYS A 29 11.04 -4.30 19.10
C LYS A 29 11.85 -4.73 17.87
N SER A 30 13.18 -4.79 18.01
CA SER A 30 14.09 -5.15 16.91
C SER A 30 13.83 -6.58 16.40
N VAL A 31 13.53 -7.52 17.29
CA VAL A 31 13.12 -8.89 16.92
C VAL A 31 11.86 -8.87 16.05
N ILE A 32 10.82 -8.15 16.47
CA ILE A 32 9.55 -8.05 15.74
C ILE A 32 9.74 -7.36 14.38
N GLU A 33 10.45 -6.24 14.33
CA GLU A 33 10.72 -5.49 13.09
C GLU A 33 11.54 -6.33 12.09
N SER A 34 12.54 -7.06 12.58
CA SER A 34 13.37 -7.94 11.74
C SER A 34 12.57 -9.12 11.21
N ALA A 35 11.70 -9.72 12.04
CA ALA A 35 10.83 -10.81 11.62
C ALA A 35 9.83 -10.36 10.54
N ILE A 36 9.22 -9.18 10.69
CA ILE A 36 8.31 -8.62 9.69
C ILE A 36 9.05 -8.34 8.38
N LYS A 37 10.26 -7.77 8.45
CA LYS A 37 11.09 -7.50 7.27
C LYS A 37 11.44 -8.78 6.53
N LEU A 38 11.92 -9.79 7.26
CA LEU A 38 12.29 -11.10 6.70
C LEU A 38 11.07 -11.81 6.09
N TYR A 39 9.91 -11.75 6.75
CA TYR A 39 8.67 -12.29 6.20
C TYR A 39 8.26 -11.57 4.90
N ALA A 40 8.36 -10.24 4.85
CA ALA A 40 8.03 -9.45 3.66
C ALA A 40 8.98 -9.75 2.48
N GLU A 41 10.27 -9.97 2.76
CA GLU A 41 11.26 -10.39 1.76
C GLU A 41 10.97 -11.80 1.22
N GLN A 42 10.67 -12.76 2.09
CA GLN A 42 10.36 -14.15 1.70
C GLN A 42 9.07 -14.29 0.89
N THR A 43 8.11 -13.40 1.11
CA THR A 43 6.79 -13.46 0.45
C THR A 43 6.67 -12.56 -0.78
N GLU A 44 7.77 -11.89 -1.18
CA GLU A 44 7.79 -10.84 -2.21
C GLU A 44 6.69 -9.77 -1.97
N LEU A 45 6.22 -9.62 -0.74
CA LEU A 45 5.17 -8.66 -0.38
C LEU A 45 5.66 -7.22 -0.58
N SER A 46 6.98 -7.00 -0.45
CA SER A 46 7.64 -5.75 -0.80
C SER A 46 7.53 -5.39 -2.30
N LEU A 47 7.47 -6.39 -3.19
CA LEU A 47 7.27 -6.22 -4.64
C LEU A 47 5.79 -6.09 -5.01
N LYS A 48 4.88 -6.68 -4.22
CA LYS A 48 3.43 -6.70 -4.51
C LYS A 48 2.65 -5.47 -4.07
N ILE A 49 3.21 -4.62 -3.21
CA ILE A 49 2.60 -3.32 -2.88
C ILE A 49 3.18 -2.28 -3.83
N ASP A 50 2.85 -2.40 -5.11
CA ASP A 50 3.02 -1.29 -6.04
C ASP A 50 1.95 -0.23 -5.69
N ALA A 51 2.33 0.67 -4.79
CA ALA A 51 1.51 1.82 -4.40
C ALA A 51 1.14 2.67 -5.63
N PHE A 52 2.01 2.70 -6.64
CA PHE A 52 1.74 3.37 -7.92
C PHE A 52 0.64 2.63 -8.69
N ALA A 53 0.76 1.31 -8.94
CA ALA A 53 -0.31 0.53 -9.57
C ALA A 53 -1.66 0.62 -8.84
N LYS A 54 -1.67 0.65 -7.50
CA LYS A 54 -2.92 0.75 -6.71
C LYS A 54 -3.55 2.15 -6.74
N THR A 55 -2.74 3.21 -6.88
CA THR A 55 -3.25 4.60 -6.95
C THR A 55 -3.54 5.04 -8.38
N CYS A 56 -2.93 4.40 -9.37
CA CYS A 56 -3.18 4.58 -10.80
C CYS A 56 -4.52 4.02 -11.30
N GLY A 57 -5.47 3.67 -10.42
CA GLY A 57 -6.84 3.32 -10.82
C GLY A 57 -7.51 4.40 -11.68
N ALA A 58 -7.07 5.66 -11.61
CA ALA A 58 -7.51 6.75 -12.48
C ALA A 58 -6.88 6.73 -13.90
N TRP A 59 -5.76 6.03 -14.08
CA TRP A 59 -4.97 5.95 -15.32
C TRP A 59 -5.14 4.61 -16.05
N LEU A 60 -5.58 3.56 -15.35
CA LEU A 60 -5.97 2.30 -15.97
C LEU A 60 -7.40 2.42 -16.54
N ARG A 61 -7.54 3.11 -17.67
CA ARG A 61 -8.83 3.23 -18.37
C ARG A 61 -8.97 2.11 -19.40
N SER A 62 -10.15 1.52 -19.47
CA SER A 62 -10.55 0.59 -20.54
C SER A 62 -10.65 1.29 -21.89
N ASP A 63 -10.94 2.59 -21.87
CA ASP A 63 -11.21 3.40 -23.05
C ASP A 63 -9.91 3.74 -23.78
N SER A 64 -9.94 3.71 -25.10
CA SER A 64 -8.80 4.15 -25.90
C SER A 64 -8.58 5.66 -25.78
N VAL A 65 -7.36 6.13 -26.08
CA VAL A 65 -7.02 7.57 -26.06
C VAL A 65 -7.97 8.39 -26.95
N GLU A 66 -8.39 7.80 -28.07
CA GLU A 66 -9.29 8.40 -29.05
C GLU A 66 -10.71 8.59 -28.47
N GLU A 67 -11.22 7.58 -27.77
CA GLU A 67 -12.53 7.62 -27.13
C GLU A 67 -12.59 8.68 -26.02
N ILE A 68 -11.54 8.76 -25.21
CA ILE A 68 -11.41 9.75 -24.14
C ILE A 68 -11.40 11.17 -24.73
N SER A 69 -10.58 11.39 -25.77
CA SER A 69 -10.49 12.70 -26.44
C SER A 69 -11.81 13.12 -27.05
N LYS A 70 -12.51 12.19 -27.71
CA LYS A 70 -13.83 12.44 -28.32
C LYS A 70 -14.87 12.77 -27.26
N LYS A 71 -14.91 12.04 -26.13
CA LYS A 71 -15.81 12.29 -25.01
C LYS A 71 -15.56 13.64 -24.35
N ALA A 72 -14.29 13.98 -24.10
CA ALA A 72 -13.90 15.26 -23.54
C ALA A 72 -14.30 16.44 -24.43
N ARG A 73 -14.02 16.37 -25.75
CA ARG A 73 -14.42 17.39 -26.73
C ARG A 73 -15.95 17.54 -26.81
N SER A 74 -16.68 16.43 -26.80
CA SER A 74 -18.15 16.46 -26.82
C SER A 74 -18.72 17.16 -25.58
N ALA A 75 -18.23 16.81 -24.39
CA ALA A 75 -18.64 17.45 -23.13
C ALA A 75 -18.31 18.96 -23.12
N PHE A 76 -17.11 19.33 -23.57
CA PHE A 76 -16.68 20.72 -23.69
C PHE A 76 -17.57 21.52 -24.64
N ASN A 77 -17.80 21.00 -25.85
CA ASN A 77 -18.66 21.65 -26.85
C ASN A 77 -20.10 21.81 -26.36
N LYS A 78 -20.63 20.80 -25.65
CA LYS A 78 -21.97 20.86 -25.04
C LYS A 78 -22.05 21.96 -23.97
N SER A 79 -20.99 22.11 -23.16
CA SER A 79 -20.92 23.16 -22.15
C SER A 79 -20.83 24.56 -22.78
N MET A 80 -20.02 24.73 -23.83
CA MET A 80 -19.89 26.01 -24.52
C MET A 80 -21.21 26.41 -25.20
N LYS A 81 -21.87 25.50 -25.91
CA LYS A 81 -23.15 25.77 -26.58
C LYS A 81 -24.29 26.07 -25.61
N ARG A 82 -24.21 25.64 -24.34
CA ARG A 82 -25.22 25.90 -23.32
C ARG A 82 -25.35 27.38 -22.93
N HIS A 83 -24.27 28.16 -23.06
CA HIS A 83 -24.26 29.59 -22.70
C HIS A 83 -24.33 30.51 -23.94
N HIS A 84 -24.54 29.94 -25.13
CA HIS A 84 -24.57 30.65 -26.41
C HIS A 84 -25.99 30.82 -26.99
N THR A 85 -27.03 30.58 -26.18
CA THR A 85 -28.45 30.84 -26.52
C THR A 85 -29.03 31.89 -25.60
#